data_AF-A0A4W5QU00-F1
#
_entry.id   AF-A0A4W5QU00-F1
#
_cell.length_a   1.000
_cell.length_b   1.000
_cell.length_c   1.000
_cell.angle_alpha   90.00
_cell.angle_beta   90.00
_cell.angle_gamma   90.00
#
_symmetry.space_group_name_H-M   'P 1'
#
loop_
_entity.id
_entity.type
_entity.pdbx_description
1 polymer ?
#
loop_
_entity_poly.entity_id
_entity_poly.type
_entity_poly.pdbx_seq_one_letter_code
_entity_poly.pdbx_strand_id
1 'polypeptide(L)'
;MPPPGVCMSIMQERNKKEGVGSLANPEKHSNQDFQQLKQYCLVRGVRYIDEMFPPDNNSIGDGLLSPGDMGRVVWLRPAKMVQNPDFIVDGLSRFDFGQGIVGDCWFLASIGALTFQKDILEQVVPLKQSFKDNYCGIFHFRFWRFGKWVDVVIDDKLPTVDGRLIFVHSKTPNEFWPALLEKAYAKVCGSYADMNLGTPSEAMMDFTGGVHITFKLTDAPSNLWDLLFRAVQSKSLMGCDTPQGETSAKMVAPNGLVRGHAYAVTGVKQVLY
;
A
#
# COMPACT_ATOMS: atom_id res chain seq x y z
N MET A 1 18.41 37.46 9.91
CA MET A 1 17.87 36.30 9.18
C MET A 1 16.64 35.81 9.93
N PRO A 2 15.54 35.42 9.26
CA PRO A 2 14.42 34.82 9.97
C PRO A 2 14.87 33.52 10.67
N PRO A 3 14.27 33.17 11.83
CA PRO A 3 14.65 31.97 12.57
C PRO A 3 14.52 30.71 11.69
N PRO A 4 15.38 29.69 11.90
CA PRO A 4 15.21 28.39 11.26
C PRO A 4 13.79 27.87 11.52
N GLY A 5 13.02 27.63 10.46
CA GLY A 5 11.63 27.15 10.53
C GLY A 5 10.56 28.16 10.12
N VAL A 6 10.79 29.46 10.21
CA VAL A 6 9.79 30.48 9.82
C VAL A 6 9.58 30.52 8.30
N CYS A 7 10.64 30.31 7.52
CA CYS A 7 10.52 30.22 6.06
C CYS A 7 9.73 28.96 5.64
N MET A 8 9.98 27.83 6.33
CA MET A 8 9.28 26.56 6.07
C MET A 8 7.79 26.65 6.41
N SER A 9 7.42 27.28 7.53
CA SER A 9 6.01 27.46 7.90
C SER A 9 5.27 28.39 6.93
N ILE A 10 5.91 29.47 6.46
CA ILE A 10 5.33 30.36 5.45
C ILE A 10 5.12 29.63 4.12
N MET A 11 6.08 28.81 3.69
CA MET A 11 5.95 27.98 2.49
C MET A 11 4.84 26.93 2.63
N GLN A 12 4.74 26.26 3.77
CA GLN A 12 3.67 25.29 4.05
C GLN A 12 2.28 25.94 4.03
N GLU A 13 2.13 27.12 4.63
CA GLU A 13 0.87 27.87 4.62
C GLU A 13 0.47 28.35 3.21
N ARG A 14 1.45 28.78 2.39
CA ARG A 14 1.20 29.12 0.98
C ARG A 14 0.77 27.89 0.18
N ASN A 15 1.50 26.78 0.32
CA ASN A 15 1.16 25.52 -0.33
C ASN A 15 -0.25 25.06 0.03
N LYS A 16 -0.65 25.19 1.30
CA LYS A 16 -2.01 24.88 1.76
C LYS A 16 -3.06 25.79 1.11
N LYS A 17 -2.78 27.09 0.96
CA LYS A 17 -3.66 28.04 0.25
C LYS A 17 -3.79 27.73 -1.25
N GLU A 18 -2.75 27.18 -1.85
CA GLU A 18 -2.75 26.68 -3.25
C GLU A 18 -3.34 25.27 -3.38
N GLY A 19 -3.87 24.70 -2.29
CA GLY A 19 -4.53 23.40 -2.28
C GLY A 19 -3.59 22.20 -2.32
N VAL A 20 -2.29 22.38 -2.12
CA VAL A 20 -1.30 21.28 -2.05
C VAL A 20 -1.63 20.38 -0.85
N GLY A 21 -1.61 19.07 -1.08
CA GLY A 21 -2.02 18.06 -0.11
C GLY A 21 -3.52 17.76 -0.15
N SER A 22 -4.28 18.36 -1.07
CA SER A 22 -5.64 17.93 -1.38
C SER A 22 -5.62 16.74 -2.34
N LEU A 23 -6.75 16.05 -2.49
CA LEU A 23 -6.89 14.95 -3.44
C LEU A 23 -6.65 15.40 -4.90
N ALA A 24 -7.03 16.63 -5.23
CA ALA A 24 -6.88 17.19 -6.59
C ALA A 24 -5.43 17.67 -6.86
N ASN A 25 -4.70 18.05 -5.82
CA ASN A 25 -3.32 18.52 -5.91
C ASN A 25 -2.50 17.87 -4.77
N PRO A 26 -2.20 16.57 -4.87
CA PRO A 26 -1.46 15.86 -3.84
C PRO A 26 -0.03 16.40 -3.71
N GLU A 27 0.52 16.37 -2.50
CA GLU A 27 1.92 16.71 -2.24
C GLU A 27 2.84 15.68 -2.92
N LYS A 28 3.93 16.14 -3.52
CA LYS A 28 4.85 15.28 -4.28
C LYS A 28 5.85 14.64 -3.31
N HIS A 29 5.74 13.33 -3.10
CA HIS A 29 6.70 12.63 -2.25
C HIS A 29 8.11 12.76 -2.81
N SER A 30 9.08 13.11 -1.96
CA SER A 30 10.49 13.31 -2.36
C SER A 30 10.66 14.30 -3.54
N ASN A 31 9.75 15.27 -3.68
CA ASN A 31 9.72 16.24 -4.77
C ASN A 31 9.65 15.63 -6.19
N GLN A 32 9.15 14.40 -6.32
CA GLN A 32 9.03 13.71 -7.61
C GLN A 32 7.67 14.00 -8.25
N ASP A 33 7.67 14.53 -9.48
CA ASP A 33 6.45 14.77 -10.26
C ASP A 33 6.26 13.66 -11.30
N PHE A 34 5.21 12.84 -11.15
CA PHE A 34 4.93 11.71 -12.04
C PHE A 34 4.86 12.12 -13.51
N GLN A 35 4.17 13.21 -13.85
CA GLN A 35 3.95 13.61 -15.25
C GLN A 35 5.24 14.13 -15.87
N GLN A 36 6.00 14.95 -15.14
CA GLN A 36 7.28 15.47 -15.64
C GLN A 36 8.30 14.34 -15.83
N LEU A 37 8.42 13.43 -14.85
CA LEU A 37 9.33 12.29 -14.93
C LEU A 37 8.93 11.33 -16.05
N LYS A 38 7.64 11.01 -16.18
CA LYS A 38 7.11 10.18 -17.27
C LYS A 38 7.42 10.79 -18.63
N GLN A 39 7.14 12.08 -18.81
CA GLN A 39 7.40 12.80 -20.06
C GLN A 39 8.90 12.82 -20.39
N TYR A 40 9.75 13.09 -19.40
CA TYR A 40 11.20 13.04 -19.56
C TYR A 40 11.66 11.67 -20.06
N CYS A 41 11.22 10.58 -19.40
CA CYS A 41 11.60 9.22 -19.76
C CYS A 41 11.12 8.84 -21.17
N LEU A 42 9.89 9.24 -21.54
CA LEU A 42 9.33 8.99 -22.88
C LEU A 42 10.11 9.73 -23.97
N VAL A 43 10.39 11.02 -23.79
CA VAL A 43 11.14 11.83 -24.77
C VAL A 43 12.57 11.31 -24.95
N ARG A 44 13.20 10.87 -23.87
CA ARG A 44 14.57 10.33 -23.89
C ARG A 44 14.65 8.87 -24.32
N GLY A 45 13.52 8.15 -24.40
CA GLY A 45 13.52 6.72 -24.68
C GLY A 45 14.17 5.86 -23.59
N VAL A 46 14.13 6.31 -22.33
CA VAL A 46 14.75 5.62 -21.19
C VAL A 46 13.70 5.03 -20.25
N ARG A 47 14.11 4.04 -19.46
CA ARG A 47 13.29 3.50 -18.37
C ARG A 47 13.55 4.27 -17.09
N TYR A 48 12.49 4.67 -16.38
CA TYR A 48 12.60 5.31 -15.08
C TYR A 48 13.27 4.39 -14.07
N ILE A 49 14.19 4.95 -13.29
CA ILE A 49 14.83 4.32 -12.13
C ILE A 49 14.62 5.28 -10.97
N ASP A 50 14.10 4.77 -9.86
CA ASP A 50 13.79 5.58 -8.70
C ASP A 50 15.00 5.73 -7.79
N GLU A 51 15.71 6.84 -7.90
CA GLU A 51 16.88 7.14 -7.06
C GLU A 51 16.52 7.36 -5.58
N MET A 52 15.25 7.69 -5.29
CA MET A 52 14.76 7.90 -3.93
C MET A 52 14.31 6.60 -3.25
N PHE A 53 14.24 5.50 -4.00
CA PHE A 53 13.96 4.16 -3.49
C PHE A 53 14.67 3.14 -4.39
N PRO A 54 16.02 3.09 -4.30
CA PRO A 54 16.85 2.36 -5.26
C PRO A 54 16.58 0.85 -5.22
N PRO A 55 16.74 0.13 -6.33
CA PRO A 55 16.53 -1.31 -6.39
C PRO A 55 17.72 -2.08 -5.78
N ASP A 56 17.96 -1.89 -4.48
CA ASP A 56 19.05 -2.48 -3.70
C ASP A 56 18.57 -2.95 -2.31
N ASN A 57 19.53 -3.38 -1.49
CA ASN A 57 19.23 -3.94 -0.17
C ASN A 57 18.70 -2.89 0.82
N ASN A 58 18.98 -1.59 0.62
CA ASN A 58 18.51 -0.53 1.52
C ASN A 58 16.98 -0.39 1.43
N SER A 59 16.43 -0.50 0.23
CA SER A 59 14.97 -0.46 0.02
C SER A 59 14.26 -1.71 0.56
N ILE A 60 14.96 -2.84 0.68
CA ILE A 60 14.43 -4.03 1.35
C ILE A 60 14.45 -3.82 2.87
N GLY A 61 15.56 -3.34 3.40
CA GLY A 61 15.76 -3.12 4.83
C GLY A 61 16.25 -4.35 5.57
N ASP A 62 16.57 -4.16 6.86
CA ASP A 62 17.22 -5.16 7.69
C ASP A 62 16.21 -6.14 8.34
N GLY A 63 16.67 -7.36 8.62
CA GLY A 63 15.91 -8.34 9.40
C GLY A 63 14.79 -9.08 8.67
N LEU A 64 14.44 -8.69 7.44
CA LEU A 64 13.46 -9.42 6.61
C LEU A 64 14.02 -10.70 5.98
N LEU A 65 15.27 -10.67 5.55
CA LEU A 65 15.94 -11.76 4.84
C LEU A 65 17.21 -12.17 5.56
N SER A 66 17.55 -13.46 5.49
CA SER A 66 18.89 -13.91 5.88
C SER A 66 19.94 -13.30 4.93
N PRO A 67 21.21 -13.15 5.35
CA PRO A 67 22.26 -12.65 4.45
C PRO A 67 22.41 -13.49 3.17
N GLY A 68 22.19 -14.80 3.27
CA GLY A 68 22.23 -15.71 2.13
C GLY A 68 21.07 -15.47 1.15
N ASP A 69 19.85 -15.29 1.65
CA ASP A 69 18.69 -14.99 0.81
C ASP A 69 18.79 -13.59 0.20
N MET A 70 19.25 -12.60 0.97
CA MET A 70 19.50 -11.24 0.48
C MET A 70 20.50 -11.24 -0.69
N GLY A 71 21.58 -12.03 -0.60
CA GLY A 71 22.57 -12.18 -1.67
C GLY A 71 22.03 -12.81 -2.96
N ARG A 72 20.86 -13.45 -2.92
CA ARG A 72 20.18 -14.01 -4.09
C ARG A 72 19.14 -13.08 -4.71
N VAL A 73 18.83 -11.96 -4.07
CA VAL A 73 17.80 -11.04 -4.54
C VAL A 73 18.24 -10.35 -5.83
N VAL A 74 17.38 -10.40 -6.83
CA VAL A 74 17.53 -9.67 -8.09
C VAL A 74 16.29 -8.81 -8.32
N TRP A 75 16.51 -7.53 -8.60
CA TRP A 75 15.43 -6.59 -8.89
C TRP A 75 15.06 -6.59 -10.37
N LEU A 76 13.94 -7.23 -10.70
CA LEU A 76 13.47 -7.41 -12.08
C LEU A 76 12.25 -6.54 -12.37
N ARG A 77 12.12 -6.12 -13.62
CA ARG A 77 10.87 -5.52 -14.11
C ARG A 77 9.89 -6.64 -14.51
N PRO A 78 8.57 -6.43 -14.44
CA PRO A 78 7.56 -7.40 -14.86
C PRO A 78 7.79 -8.02 -16.24
N ALA A 79 8.25 -7.23 -17.21
CA ALA A 79 8.57 -7.69 -18.57
C ALA A 79 9.74 -8.70 -18.67
N LYS A 80 10.51 -8.88 -17.58
CA LYS A 80 11.56 -9.92 -17.47
C LYS A 80 11.07 -11.18 -16.75
N MET A 81 9.88 -11.12 -16.15
CA MET A 81 9.28 -12.21 -15.37
C MET A 81 8.20 -12.93 -16.18
N VAL A 82 7.41 -12.17 -16.94
CA VAL A 82 6.31 -12.68 -17.77
C VAL A 82 6.26 -11.98 -19.13
N GLN A 83 5.64 -12.63 -20.12
CA GLN A 83 5.60 -12.13 -21.50
C GLN A 83 4.71 -10.89 -21.69
N ASN A 84 3.54 -10.86 -21.04
CA ASN A 84 2.53 -9.81 -21.23
C ASN A 84 2.10 -9.23 -19.86
N PRO A 85 2.98 -8.50 -19.17
CA PRO A 85 2.62 -7.89 -17.90
C PRO A 85 1.50 -6.88 -18.10
N ASP A 86 0.57 -6.87 -17.15
CA ASP A 86 -0.53 -5.93 -17.09
C ASP A 86 -0.57 -5.28 -15.71
N PHE A 87 -1.09 -4.05 -15.67
CA PHE A 87 -1.21 -3.34 -14.41
C PHE A 87 -2.37 -3.93 -13.63
N ILE A 88 -3.53 -4.03 -14.29
CA ILE A 88 -4.79 -4.54 -13.78
C ILE A 88 -5.39 -5.41 -14.88
N VAL A 89 -5.83 -6.63 -14.57
CA VAL A 89 -6.41 -7.55 -15.57
C VAL A 89 -7.94 -7.49 -15.56
N ASP A 90 -8.57 -7.77 -14.43
CA ASP A 90 -10.04 -7.89 -14.31
C ASP A 90 -10.61 -6.97 -13.20
N GLY A 91 -10.07 -5.75 -13.14
CA GLY A 91 -10.37 -4.77 -12.09
C GLY A 91 -9.59 -5.02 -10.80
N LEU A 92 -9.82 -4.16 -9.81
CA LEU A 92 -9.13 -4.27 -8.52
C LEU A 92 -9.98 -5.07 -7.54
N SER A 93 -9.45 -6.21 -7.10
CA SER A 93 -10.18 -7.17 -6.27
C SER A 93 -9.35 -7.65 -5.09
N ARG A 94 -10.02 -7.90 -3.96
CA ARG A 94 -9.39 -8.49 -2.76
C ARG A 94 -8.88 -9.91 -2.97
N PHE A 95 -9.27 -10.58 -4.06
CA PHE A 95 -8.81 -11.92 -4.38
C PHE A 95 -7.52 -11.93 -5.17
N ASP A 96 -7.08 -10.76 -5.65
CA ASP A 96 -5.98 -10.63 -6.58
C ASP A 96 -4.67 -10.98 -5.88
N PHE A 97 -4.48 -10.61 -4.62
CA PHE A 97 -3.18 -10.71 -3.97
C PHE A 97 -3.07 -11.79 -2.89
N GLY A 98 -1.85 -12.29 -2.73
CA GLY A 98 -1.41 -13.09 -1.58
C GLY A 98 -0.26 -12.39 -0.86
N GLN A 99 -0.20 -12.56 0.46
CA GLN A 99 0.90 -12.02 1.27
C GLN A 99 2.21 -12.75 0.93
N GLY A 100 3.29 -11.98 0.76
CA GLY A 100 4.64 -12.51 0.65
C GLY A 100 5.27 -12.77 2.02
N ILE A 101 6.57 -12.55 2.13
CA ILE A 101 7.32 -12.78 3.38
C ILE A 101 7.26 -11.61 4.38
N VAL A 102 6.86 -10.40 3.95
CA VAL A 102 6.75 -9.22 4.83
C VAL A 102 5.62 -9.42 5.84
N GLY A 103 5.79 -8.93 7.06
CA GLY A 103 4.79 -8.95 8.13
C GLY A 103 3.65 -7.91 7.97
N ASP A 104 3.29 -7.57 6.73
CA ASP A 104 2.40 -6.47 6.36
C ASP A 104 0.92 -6.87 6.22
N CYS A 105 0.49 -7.95 6.89
CA CYS A 105 -0.89 -8.43 6.77
C CYS A 105 -1.95 -7.37 7.10
N TRP A 106 -1.62 -6.43 7.99
CA TRP A 106 -2.43 -5.27 8.34
C TRP A 106 -2.72 -4.36 7.14
N PHE A 107 -1.72 -4.15 6.29
CA PHE A 107 -1.82 -3.37 5.06
C PHE A 107 -2.68 -4.12 4.03
N LEU A 108 -2.41 -5.40 3.81
CA LEU A 108 -3.17 -6.22 2.85
C LEU A 108 -4.63 -6.44 3.24
N ALA A 109 -4.91 -6.69 4.52
CA ALA A 109 -6.29 -6.76 5.02
C ALA A 109 -7.03 -5.43 4.79
N SER A 110 -6.33 -4.31 4.97
CA SER A 110 -6.90 -2.97 4.75
C SER A 110 -7.16 -2.68 3.27
N ILE A 111 -6.27 -3.11 2.37
CA ILE A 111 -6.54 -3.08 0.91
C ILE A 111 -7.75 -3.96 0.59
N GLY A 112 -7.83 -5.15 1.19
CA GLY A 112 -8.96 -6.06 1.03
C GLY A 112 -10.29 -5.40 1.39
N ALA A 113 -10.34 -4.64 2.49
CA ALA A 113 -11.51 -3.84 2.87
C ALA A 113 -11.76 -2.68 1.89
N LEU A 114 -10.69 -2.00 1.46
CA LEU A 114 -10.76 -0.86 0.52
C LEU A 114 -11.36 -1.25 -0.84
N THR A 115 -11.23 -2.50 -1.28
CA THR A 115 -11.83 -2.98 -2.55
C THR A 115 -13.35 -2.86 -2.61
N PHE A 116 -14.03 -2.71 -1.47
CA PHE A 116 -15.47 -2.44 -1.42
C PHE A 116 -15.82 -0.96 -1.61
N GLN A 117 -14.83 -0.05 -1.55
CA GLN A 117 -14.97 1.39 -1.75
C GLN A 117 -14.22 1.83 -3.01
N LYS A 118 -14.75 1.45 -4.17
CA LYS A 118 -14.13 1.70 -5.49
C LYS A 118 -13.68 3.15 -5.68
N ASP A 119 -14.54 4.11 -5.31
CA ASP A 119 -14.25 5.55 -5.47
C ASP A 119 -13.00 6.00 -4.70
N ILE A 120 -12.71 5.38 -3.55
CA ILE A 120 -11.51 5.66 -2.75
C ILE A 120 -10.33 4.84 -3.27
N LEU A 121 -10.56 3.60 -3.65
CA LEU A 121 -9.51 2.74 -4.21
C LEU A 121 -8.89 3.35 -5.47
N GLU A 122 -9.71 3.92 -6.37
CA GLU A 122 -9.22 4.59 -7.57
C GLU A 122 -8.44 5.89 -7.28
N GLN A 123 -8.61 6.47 -6.10
CA GLN A 123 -7.80 7.58 -5.62
C GLN A 123 -6.41 7.10 -5.19
N VAL A 124 -6.35 5.99 -4.46
CA VAL A 124 -5.10 5.35 -4.00
C VAL A 124 -4.33 4.74 -5.17
N VAL A 125 -5.04 4.09 -6.11
CA VAL A 125 -4.52 3.42 -7.30
C VAL A 125 -5.06 4.10 -8.55
N PRO A 126 -4.39 5.15 -9.08
CA PRO A 126 -4.80 5.79 -10.32
C PRO A 126 -4.86 4.79 -11.48
N LEU A 127 -6.02 4.64 -12.12
CA LEU A 127 -6.26 3.60 -13.13
C LEU A 127 -5.57 3.84 -14.48
N LYS A 128 -5.12 5.07 -14.77
CA LYS A 128 -4.53 5.45 -16.07
C LYS A 128 -3.03 5.12 -16.15
N GLN A 129 -2.68 3.89 -15.79
CA GLN A 129 -1.32 3.36 -15.78
C GLN A 129 -1.30 2.04 -16.57
N SER A 130 -0.23 1.79 -17.33
CA SER A 130 -0.18 0.67 -18.27
C SER A 130 1.26 0.24 -18.52
N PHE A 131 1.46 -1.06 -18.73
CA PHE A 131 2.71 -1.63 -19.25
C PHE A 131 2.82 -1.56 -20.78
N LYS A 132 1.75 -1.13 -21.46
CA LYS A 132 1.66 -1.09 -22.92
C LYS A 132 1.75 0.36 -23.41
N ASP A 133 0.81 1.19 -22.98
CA ASP A 133 0.65 2.55 -23.49
C ASP A 133 1.55 3.55 -22.76
N ASN A 134 2.41 4.25 -23.51
CA ASN A 134 3.35 5.24 -22.96
C ASN A 134 4.13 4.69 -21.76
N TYR A 135 4.52 3.41 -21.86
CA TYR A 135 5.22 2.70 -20.80
C TYR A 135 6.70 3.09 -20.81
N CYS A 136 7.17 3.66 -19.69
CA CYS A 136 8.58 3.93 -19.43
C CYS A 136 9.06 3.40 -18.07
N GLY A 137 8.35 2.42 -17.48
CA GLY A 137 8.76 1.79 -16.22
C GLY A 137 8.52 2.63 -14.97
N ILE A 138 7.57 3.58 -15.03
CA ILE A 138 7.18 4.50 -13.95
C ILE A 138 5.70 4.29 -13.60
N PHE A 139 5.40 4.26 -12.31
CA PHE A 139 4.05 4.16 -11.75
C PHE A 139 3.92 5.15 -10.59
N HIS A 140 2.68 5.43 -10.17
CA HIS A 140 2.42 6.23 -8.99
C HIS A 140 1.15 5.79 -8.24
N PHE A 141 1.15 6.07 -6.96
CA PHE A 141 0.08 5.77 -6.01
C PHE A 141 -0.12 6.94 -5.07
N ARG A 142 -1.26 6.98 -4.39
CA ARG A 142 -1.57 8.07 -3.45
C ARG A 142 -1.90 7.54 -2.08
N PHE A 143 -1.30 8.16 -1.08
CA PHE A 143 -1.59 7.87 0.32
C PHE A 143 -1.87 9.17 1.05
N TRP A 144 -2.80 9.13 1.97
CA TRP A 144 -2.98 10.17 2.96
C TRP A 144 -1.90 10.05 4.02
N ARG A 145 -1.17 11.12 4.29
CA ARG A 145 -0.13 11.19 5.30
C ARG A 145 -0.31 12.47 6.10
N PHE A 146 -0.60 12.29 7.39
CA PHE A 146 -0.60 13.36 8.40
C PHE A 146 -1.37 14.62 7.97
N GLY A 147 -2.59 14.44 7.42
CA GLY A 147 -3.47 15.54 7.02
C GLY A 147 -3.44 15.89 5.54
N LYS A 148 -2.66 15.20 4.71
CA LYS A 148 -2.48 15.53 3.29
C LYS A 148 -2.44 14.30 2.41
N TRP A 149 -2.98 14.40 1.21
CA TRP A 149 -2.72 13.44 0.14
C TRP A 149 -1.32 13.64 -0.42
N VAL A 150 -0.60 12.54 -0.58
CA VAL A 150 0.77 12.48 -1.08
C VAL A 150 0.81 11.55 -2.28
N ASP A 151 1.35 12.03 -3.41
CA ASP A 151 1.58 11.26 -4.63
C ASP A 151 2.99 10.67 -4.60
N VAL A 152 3.07 9.35 -4.71
CA VAL A 152 4.30 8.57 -4.56
C VAL A 152 4.64 7.94 -5.90
N VAL A 153 5.72 8.40 -6.50
CA VAL A 153 6.25 7.87 -7.76
C VAL A 153 7.21 6.73 -7.47
N ILE A 154 7.13 5.64 -8.22
CA ILE A 154 8.04 4.51 -8.15
C ILE A 154 8.44 4.04 -9.55
N ASP A 155 9.57 3.34 -9.67
CA ASP A 155 9.80 2.46 -10.81
C ASP A 155 9.17 1.07 -10.61
N ASP A 156 9.07 0.29 -11.68
CA ASP A 156 8.50 -1.06 -11.65
C ASP A 156 9.50 -2.20 -11.38
N LYS A 157 10.70 -1.92 -10.88
CA LYS A 157 11.59 -2.99 -10.42
C LYS A 157 11.08 -3.58 -9.12
N LEU A 158 10.91 -4.90 -9.07
CA LEU A 158 10.43 -5.61 -7.91
C LEU A 158 11.49 -6.63 -7.42
N PRO A 159 11.64 -6.84 -6.11
CA PRO A 159 12.54 -7.84 -5.55
C PRO A 159 12.11 -9.25 -5.93
N THR A 160 13.05 -10.04 -6.45
CA THR A 160 12.79 -11.44 -6.82
C THR A 160 13.90 -12.36 -6.37
N VAL A 161 13.56 -13.63 -6.15
CA VAL A 161 14.49 -14.75 -6.04
C VAL A 161 14.10 -15.79 -7.07
N ASP A 162 15.06 -16.25 -7.86
CA ASP A 162 14.84 -17.18 -8.99
C ASP A 162 13.74 -16.71 -9.96
N GLY A 163 13.64 -15.40 -10.18
CA GLY A 163 12.65 -14.79 -11.07
C GLY A 163 11.22 -14.70 -10.52
N ARG A 164 11.01 -15.03 -9.24
CA ARG A 164 9.70 -14.96 -8.56
C ARG A 164 9.69 -13.85 -7.53
N LEU A 165 8.57 -13.12 -7.43
CA LEU A 165 8.35 -12.12 -6.38
C LEU A 165 8.48 -12.76 -5.00
N ILE A 166 9.19 -12.10 -4.09
CA ILE A 166 9.32 -12.55 -2.69
C ILE A 166 8.33 -11.86 -1.74
N PHE A 167 7.78 -10.71 -2.16
CA PHE A 167 6.78 -9.96 -1.43
C PHE A 167 5.38 -10.19 -2.02
N VAL A 168 4.49 -9.20 -1.93
CA VAL A 168 3.12 -9.34 -2.44
C VAL A 168 3.14 -9.65 -3.93
N HIS A 169 2.28 -10.57 -4.33
CA HIS A 169 2.11 -10.96 -5.72
C HIS A 169 0.65 -11.24 -6.02
N SER A 170 0.25 -11.02 -7.28
CA SER A 170 -1.09 -11.41 -7.73
C SER A 170 -1.17 -12.93 -7.94
N LYS A 171 -2.35 -13.50 -7.72
CA LYS A 171 -2.72 -14.85 -8.14
C LYS A 171 -2.85 -14.93 -9.66
N THR A 172 -3.17 -13.82 -10.30
CA THR A 172 -3.13 -13.66 -11.75
C THR A 172 -1.68 -13.38 -12.16
N PRO A 173 -0.96 -14.33 -12.80
CA PRO A 173 0.50 -14.26 -12.92
C PRO A 173 1.06 -13.04 -13.65
N ASN A 174 0.24 -12.40 -14.49
CA ASN A 174 0.62 -11.23 -15.26
C ASN A 174 0.08 -9.91 -14.69
N GLU A 175 -0.52 -9.89 -13.51
CA GLU A 175 -1.04 -8.68 -12.87
C GLU A 175 -0.10 -8.17 -11.77
N PHE A 176 0.22 -6.86 -11.79
CA PHE A 176 1.27 -6.30 -10.93
C PHE A 176 0.84 -5.13 -10.04
N TRP A 177 -0.40 -4.64 -10.11
CA TRP A 177 -0.85 -3.55 -9.23
C TRP A 177 -0.61 -3.83 -7.72
N PRO A 178 -0.79 -5.06 -7.17
CA PRO A 178 -0.62 -5.26 -5.74
C PRO A 178 0.85 -5.12 -5.31
N ALA A 179 1.77 -5.70 -6.08
CA ALA A 179 3.20 -5.64 -5.82
C ALA A 179 3.74 -4.20 -5.95
N LEU A 180 3.24 -3.46 -6.94
CA LEU A 180 3.62 -2.04 -7.12
C LEU A 180 3.03 -1.15 -6.02
N LEU A 181 1.81 -1.43 -5.55
CA LEU A 181 1.19 -0.70 -4.45
C LEU A 181 1.94 -0.93 -3.13
N GLU A 182 2.31 -2.19 -2.84
CA GLU A 182 3.15 -2.53 -1.68
C GLU A 182 4.50 -1.80 -1.76
N LYS A 183 5.17 -1.81 -2.92
CA LYS A 183 6.43 -1.07 -3.11
C LYS A 183 6.28 0.43 -2.84
N ALA A 184 5.22 1.05 -3.34
CA ALA A 184 4.99 2.48 -3.13
C ALA A 184 4.75 2.79 -1.65
N TYR A 185 4.08 1.91 -0.92
CA TYR A 185 3.88 2.07 0.52
C TYR A 185 5.17 1.82 1.30
N ALA A 186 5.96 0.81 0.94
CA ALA A 186 7.29 0.55 1.50
C ALA A 186 8.19 1.79 1.39
N LYS A 187 8.15 2.48 0.24
CA LYS A 187 8.85 3.75 0.04
C LYS A 187 8.41 4.85 1.00
N VAL A 188 7.10 4.95 1.29
CA VAL A 188 6.57 5.92 2.26
C VAL A 188 7.01 5.58 3.68
N CYS A 189 7.13 4.29 4.01
CA CYS A 189 7.61 3.80 5.29
C CYS A 189 9.13 3.96 5.46
N GLY A 190 9.90 3.83 4.38
CA GLY A 190 11.36 3.92 4.34
C GLY A 190 11.99 2.72 3.64
N SER A 191 11.49 1.52 3.92
CA SER A 191 11.88 0.23 3.31
C SER A 191 10.74 -0.77 3.43
N TYR A 192 10.87 -1.95 2.79
CA TYR A 192 9.92 -3.05 3.02
C TYR A 192 9.98 -3.54 4.48
N ALA A 193 11.14 -3.51 5.14
CA ALA A 193 11.28 -3.91 6.54
C ALA A 193 10.50 -2.99 7.48
N ASP A 194 10.42 -1.70 7.14
CA ASP A 194 9.67 -0.69 7.89
C ASP A 194 8.15 -0.84 7.79
N MET A 195 7.65 -1.76 6.94
CA MET A 195 6.22 -2.13 6.91
C MET A 195 5.84 -3.20 7.95
N ASN A 196 6.83 -3.79 8.65
CA ASN A 196 6.54 -4.78 9.68
C ASN A 196 5.80 -4.16 10.87
N LEU A 197 4.81 -4.89 11.40
CA LEU A 197 4.12 -4.59 12.68
C LEU A 197 3.27 -3.30 12.71
N GLY A 198 2.54 -2.98 11.65
CA GLY A 198 1.50 -1.96 11.68
C GLY A 198 0.11 -2.50 12.06
N THR A 199 -0.87 -1.60 12.10
CA THR A 199 -2.27 -1.89 12.44
C THR A 199 -3.21 -1.60 11.27
N PRO A 200 -4.31 -2.36 11.09
CA PRO A 200 -5.27 -2.09 10.01
C PRO A 200 -5.83 -0.66 10.05
N SER A 201 -6.02 -0.09 11.24
CA SER A 201 -6.44 1.31 11.42
C SER A 201 -5.49 2.31 10.77
N GLU A 202 -4.17 2.09 10.87
CA GLU A 202 -3.17 2.97 10.26
C GLU A 202 -3.26 2.92 8.73
N ALA A 203 -3.29 1.73 8.14
CA ALA A 203 -3.41 1.59 6.68
C ALA A 203 -4.74 2.17 6.17
N MET A 204 -5.84 1.92 6.87
CA MET A 204 -7.15 2.47 6.48
C MET A 204 -7.17 4.00 6.55
N MET A 205 -6.50 4.61 7.54
CA MET A 205 -6.32 6.07 7.55
C MET A 205 -5.48 6.53 6.35
N ASP A 206 -4.37 5.85 6.06
CA ASP A 206 -3.51 6.21 4.94
C ASP A 206 -4.15 6.01 3.57
N PHE A 207 -5.17 5.16 3.47
CA PHE A 207 -5.95 4.99 2.24
C PHE A 207 -7.11 5.98 2.09
N THR A 208 -7.59 6.59 3.18
CA THR A 208 -8.86 7.32 3.17
C THR A 208 -8.77 8.76 3.65
N GLY A 209 -7.77 9.09 4.48
CA GLY A 209 -7.75 10.31 5.30
C GLY A 209 -8.86 10.40 6.33
N GLY A 210 -9.57 9.29 6.60
CA GLY A 210 -10.66 9.22 7.55
C GLY A 210 -10.19 9.12 9.00
N VAL A 211 -11.16 9.05 9.90
CA VAL A 211 -10.95 8.76 11.32
C VAL A 211 -11.29 7.30 11.61
N HIS A 212 -10.66 6.72 12.62
CA HIS A 212 -10.92 5.35 13.04
C HIS A 212 -11.42 5.29 14.49
N ILE A 213 -12.10 4.19 14.81
CA ILE A 213 -12.49 3.82 16.17
C ILE A 213 -12.13 2.34 16.33
N THR A 214 -11.46 2.00 17.42
CA THR A 214 -11.03 0.64 17.72
C THR A 214 -11.76 0.11 18.95
N PHE A 215 -12.20 -1.14 18.89
CA PHE A 215 -12.89 -1.82 20.00
C PHE A 215 -12.08 -3.04 20.42
N LYS A 216 -11.82 -3.17 21.72
CA LYS A 216 -11.31 -4.42 22.28
C LYS A 216 -12.50 -5.37 22.44
N LEU A 217 -12.55 -6.45 21.68
CA LEU A 217 -13.72 -7.36 21.66
C LEU A 217 -14.00 -8.02 23.02
N THR A 218 -13.00 -8.17 23.89
CA THR A 218 -13.19 -8.69 25.26
C THR A 218 -13.90 -7.70 26.19
N ASP A 219 -13.96 -6.42 25.82
CA ASP A 219 -14.58 -5.33 26.56
C ASP A 219 -15.46 -4.50 25.58
N ALA A 220 -16.22 -5.22 24.76
CA ALA A 220 -17.05 -4.62 23.73
C ALA A 220 -18.27 -3.91 24.34
N PRO A 221 -18.65 -2.71 23.85
CA PRO A 221 -19.86 -2.05 24.30
C PRO A 221 -21.10 -2.85 23.89
N SER A 222 -22.16 -2.78 24.69
CA SER A 222 -23.41 -3.53 24.45
C SER A 222 -24.08 -3.20 23.10
N ASN A 223 -23.83 -2.01 22.56
CA ASN A 223 -24.32 -1.55 21.27
C ASN A 223 -23.32 -1.76 20.11
N LEU A 224 -22.31 -2.63 20.26
CA LEU A 224 -21.32 -2.90 19.21
C LEU A 224 -21.98 -3.32 17.89
N TRP A 225 -23.02 -4.16 17.94
CA TRP A 225 -23.74 -4.58 16.74
C TRP A 225 -24.34 -3.41 15.97
N ASP A 226 -24.98 -2.46 16.66
CA ASP A 226 -25.55 -1.25 16.04
C ASP A 226 -24.47 -0.33 15.47
N LEU A 227 -23.29 -0.27 16.11
CA LEU A 227 -22.14 0.47 15.60
C LEU A 227 -21.61 -0.15 14.30
N LEU A 228 -21.43 -1.48 14.27
CA LEU A 228 -21.00 -2.22 13.08
C LEU A 228 -22.02 -2.10 11.94
N PHE A 229 -23.31 -2.20 12.24
CA PHE A 229 -24.35 -2.04 11.24
C PHE A 229 -24.33 -0.62 10.62
N ARG A 230 -24.21 0.42 11.46
CA ARG A 230 -24.08 1.81 10.99
C ARG A 230 -22.80 2.05 10.19
N ALA A 231 -21.70 1.41 10.57
CA ALA A 231 -20.44 1.48 9.82
C ALA A 231 -20.61 0.91 8.40
N VAL A 232 -21.27 -0.24 8.24
CA VAL A 232 -21.60 -0.79 6.91
C VAL A 232 -22.47 0.16 6.09
N GLN A 233 -23.55 0.69 6.67
CA GLN A 233 -24.44 1.64 5.98
C GLN A 233 -23.72 2.92 5.56
N SER A 234 -22.74 3.34 6.35
CA SER A 234 -21.91 4.53 6.09
C SER A 234 -20.68 4.22 5.24
N LYS A 235 -20.59 3.01 4.67
CA LYS A 235 -19.48 2.57 3.81
C LYS A 235 -18.09 2.65 4.48
N SER A 236 -18.04 2.56 5.81
CA SER A 236 -16.79 2.55 6.56
C SER A 236 -15.97 1.29 6.27
N LEU A 237 -14.65 1.45 6.17
CA LEU A 237 -13.73 0.31 6.13
C LEU A 237 -13.66 -0.31 7.53
N MET A 238 -13.63 -1.64 7.59
CA MET A 238 -13.55 -2.37 8.85
C MET A 238 -12.55 -3.51 8.74
N GLY A 239 -11.79 -3.68 9.81
CA GLY A 239 -10.83 -4.76 9.97
C GLY A 239 -10.85 -5.27 11.40
N CYS A 240 -10.30 -6.45 11.58
CA CYS A 240 -10.07 -7.03 12.90
C CYS A 240 -8.76 -7.80 12.89
N ASP A 241 -8.23 -8.07 14.07
CA ASP A 241 -7.03 -8.86 14.25
C ASP A 241 -7.27 -9.96 15.29
N THR A 242 -6.51 -11.04 15.13
CA THR A 242 -6.43 -12.09 16.14
C THR A 242 -5.29 -11.77 17.11
N PRO A 243 -5.43 -12.12 18.42
CA PRO A 243 -4.34 -11.96 19.38
C PRO A 243 -3.06 -12.64 18.94
N GLN A 244 -1.92 -12.06 19.31
CA GLN A 244 -0.61 -12.68 19.10
C GLN A 244 -0.52 -14.00 19.88
N GLY A 245 0.13 -15.01 19.28
CA GLY A 245 0.45 -16.26 19.98
C GLY A 245 1.60 -16.07 20.97
N GLU A 246 1.92 -17.12 21.73
CA GLU A 246 3.09 -17.15 22.62
C GLU A 246 4.41 -17.02 21.86
N THR A 247 4.40 -17.42 20.58
CA THR A 247 5.52 -17.25 19.66
C THR A 247 5.14 -16.29 18.52
N SER A 248 6.13 -15.65 17.91
CA SER A 248 5.96 -14.79 16.74
C SER A 248 5.65 -15.56 15.46
N ALA A 249 5.66 -16.89 15.50
CA ALA A 249 5.35 -17.73 14.34
C ALA A 249 3.85 -17.66 13.99
N LYS A 250 3.54 -17.48 12.70
CA LYS A 250 2.17 -17.58 12.19
C LYS A 250 1.65 -19.01 12.42
N MET A 251 0.83 -19.18 13.45
CA MET A 251 0.21 -20.45 13.80
C MET A 251 -1.27 -20.41 13.45
N VAL A 252 -1.72 -21.42 12.70
CA VAL A 252 -3.14 -21.64 12.44
C VAL A 252 -3.75 -22.28 13.69
N ALA A 253 -4.73 -21.60 14.29
CA ALA A 253 -5.48 -22.11 15.42
C ALA A 253 -6.43 -23.25 15.00
N PRO A 254 -6.93 -24.07 15.94
CA PRO A 254 -7.83 -25.19 15.61
C PRO A 254 -9.13 -24.79 14.89
N ASN A 255 -9.54 -23.52 14.98
CA ASN A 255 -10.68 -22.96 14.26
C ASN A 255 -10.34 -22.46 12.84
N GLY A 256 -9.12 -22.67 12.37
CA GLY A 256 -8.64 -22.25 11.05
C GLY A 256 -8.16 -20.80 10.95
N LEU A 257 -8.24 -20.00 12.03
CA LEU A 257 -7.75 -18.62 12.04
C LEU A 257 -6.25 -18.57 12.30
N VAL A 258 -5.54 -17.67 11.61
CA VAL A 258 -4.11 -17.44 11.85
C VAL A 258 -3.96 -16.48 13.02
N ARG A 259 -3.12 -16.81 14.01
CA ARG A 259 -2.82 -15.92 15.14
C ARG A 259 -1.93 -14.74 14.74
N GLY A 260 -2.06 -13.63 15.45
CA GLY A 260 -1.33 -12.39 15.15
C GLY A 260 -1.54 -11.86 13.73
N HIS A 261 -2.71 -12.13 13.13
CA HIS A 261 -3.02 -11.79 11.75
C HIS A 261 -4.22 -10.84 11.65
N ALA A 262 -4.15 -9.92 10.69
CA ALA A 262 -5.23 -9.00 10.36
C ALA A 262 -6.17 -9.58 9.30
N TYR A 263 -7.45 -9.28 9.43
CA TYR A 263 -8.52 -9.69 8.53
C TYR A 263 -9.42 -8.51 8.16
N ALA A 264 -9.96 -8.54 6.95
CA ALA A 264 -10.96 -7.58 6.51
C ALA A 264 -12.36 -8.03 6.95
N VAL A 265 -13.14 -7.13 7.56
CA VAL A 265 -14.57 -7.36 7.79
C VAL A 265 -15.32 -6.86 6.56
N THR A 266 -15.82 -7.80 5.76
CA THR A 266 -16.38 -7.50 4.42
C THR A 266 -17.89 -7.30 4.40
N GLY A 267 -18.57 -7.53 5.51
CA GLY A 267 -19.99 -7.32 5.64
C GLY A 267 -20.51 -7.69 7.01
N VAL A 268 -21.66 -7.10 7.36
CA VAL A 268 -22.40 -7.37 8.60
C VAL A 268 -23.86 -7.54 8.20
N LYS A 269 -24.47 -8.67 8.58
CA LYS A 269 -25.85 -8.98 8.24
C LYS A 269 -26.55 -9.66 9.41
N GLN A 270 -27.72 -9.14 9.77
CA GLN A 270 -28.62 -9.80 10.70
C GLN A 270 -29.54 -10.72 9.91
N VAL A 271 -29.61 -11.98 10.32
CA VAL A 271 -30.56 -12.96 9.78
C VAL A 271 -31.60 -13.20 10.87
N LEU A 272 -32.85 -12.85 10.58
CA LEU A 272 -33.96 -13.19 11.47
C LEU A 272 -34.24 -14.68 11.32
N TYR A 273 -34.23 -15.38 12.46
CA TYR A 273 -34.71 -16.76 12.58
C TYR A 273 -36.11 -16.75 13.18
#